data_AF-A0A929C140-F1
#
_entry.id   AF-A0A929C140-F1
#
_cell.length_a   1.000
_cell.length_b   1.000
_cell.length_c   1.000
_cell.angle_alpha   90.00
_cell.angle_beta   90.00
_cell.angle_gamma   90.00
#
_symmetry.space_group_name_H-M   'P 1'
#
loop_
_entity.id
_entity.type
_entity.pdbx_description
1 polymer ?
#
loop_
_entity_poly.entity_id
_entity_poly.type
_entity_poly.pdbx_seq_one_letter_code
_entity_poly.pdbx_strand_id
1 'polypeptide(L)' 'MRVAVDAMGGDHAPAEIVKGAVLAAGENNLDIALVGPLDIVQAELA' A
#
# COMPACT_ATOMS: atom_id res chain seq x y z
N MET A 1 9.93 -12.15 2.42
CA MET A 1 9.54 -11.58 3.73
C MET A 1 8.22 -10.87 3.53
N ARG A 2 7.27 -10.98 4.47
CA ARG A 2 5.96 -10.36 4.34
C ARG A 2 5.84 -9.14 5.26
N VAL A 3 5.38 -8.02 4.72
CA VAL A 3 5.26 -6.73 5.41
C VAL A 3 3.82 -6.26 5.34
N ALA A 4 3.24 -5.89 6.48
CA ALA A 4 1.94 -5.23 6.54
C ALA A 4 2.13 -3.71 6.59
N VAL A 5 1.43 -2.96 5.74
CA VAL A 5 1.53 -1.51 5.63
C VAL A 5 0.14 -0.91 5.83
N ASP A 6 0.00 0.00 6.81
CA ASP A 6 -1.24 0.77 7.00
C ASP A 6 -1.39 1.78 5.87
N ALA A 7 -2.36 1.57 5.00
CA ALA A 7 -2.62 2.41 3.84
C ALA A 7 -3.32 3.72 4.22
N MET A 8 -3.84 3.87 5.44
CA MET A 8 -4.72 4.98 5.82
C MET A 8 -4.03 6.07 6.63
N GLY A 9 -2.80 5.82 7.10
CA GLY A 9 -2.05 6.74 7.93
C GLY A 9 -1.32 7.83 7.13
N GLY A 10 -1.61 9.09 7.43
CA GLY A 10 -0.85 10.25 6.95
C GLY A 10 -1.66 11.23 6.10
N ASP A 11 -1.09 12.42 5.88
CA ASP A 11 -1.80 13.54 5.25
C ASP A 11 -2.16 13.30 3.77
N HIS A 12 -1.41 12.43 3.10
CA HIS A 12 -1.61 12.06 1.69
C HIS A 12 -2.03 10.59 1.51
N ALA A 13 -2.48 9.96 2.59
CA ALA A 13 -3.07 8.63 2.51
C ALA A 13 -4.46 8.69 1.86
N PRO A 14 -4.90 7.63 1.15
CA PRO A 14 -4.18 6.38 0.93
C PRO A 14 -3.23 6.38 -0.28
N ALA A 15 -3.37 7.35 -1.18
CA ALA A 15 -2.68 7.39 -2.48
C ALA A 15 -1.16 7.23 -2.40
N GLU A 16 -0.47 8.09 -1.63
CA GLU A 16 1.01 8.06 -1.60
C GLU A 16 1.55 6.82 -0.87
N ILE A 17 0.81 6.28 0.10
CA ILE A 17 1.19 5.05 0.81
C ILE A 17 1.09 3.84 -0.11
N VAL A 18 -0.03 3.70 -0.82
CA VAL A 18 -0.24 2.62 -1.79
C VAL A 18 0.81 2.68 -2.90
N LYS A 19 1.08 3.86 -3.45
CA LYS A 19 2.12 4.07 -4.46
C LYS A 19 3.50 3.64 -3.99
N GLY A 20 3.92 4.06 -2.79
CA GLY A 20 5.20 3.67 -2.21
C GLY A 20 5.30 2.16 -1.97
N ALA A 21 4.22 1.53 -1.51
CA ALA A 21 4.14 0.09 -1.32
C ALA A 21 4.27 -0.67 -2.65
N VAL A 22 3.58 -0.23 -3.71
CA VAL A 22 3.67 -0.87 -5.03
C VAL A 22 5.11 -0.80 -5.58
N LEU A 23 5.77 0.35 -5.44
CA LEU A 23 7.17 0.50 -5.84
C LEU A 23 8.09 -0.45 -5.06
N ALA A 24 7.94 -0.51 -3.74
CA ALA A 24 8.74 -1.38 -2.89
C ALA A 24 8.53 -2.89 -3.17
N ALA A 25 7.31 -3.29 -3.51
CA ALA A 25 7.00 -4.67 -3.91
C ALA A 25 7.72 -5.05 -5.21
N GLY A 26 7.82 -4.13 -6.16
CA GLY A 26 8.50 -4.33 -7.45
C GLY A 26 10.03 -4.40 -7.36
N GLU A 27 10.64 -3.66 -6.42
CA GLU A 27 12.10 -3.57 -6.33
C GLU A 27 12.74 -4.63 -5.43
N ASN A 28 12.06 -5.05 -4.35
CA ASN A 28 12.74 -5.73 -3.23
C ASN A 28 12.35 -7.21 -2.99
N ASN A 29 11.66 -7.88 -3.93
CA ASN A 29 11.17 -9.25 -3.71
C ASN A 29 10.39 -9.39 -2.39
N LEU A 30 9.65 -8.33 -2.03
CA LEU A 30 8.86 -8.21 -0.81
C LEU A 30 7.40 -8.51 -1.10
N ASP A 31 6.78 -9.25 -0.20
CA ASP A 31 5.33 -9.50 -0.24
C ASP A 31 4.64 -8.48 0.68
N ILE A 32 3.92 -7.53 0.11
CA ILE A 32 3.34 -6.40 0.85
C ILE A 32 1.83 -6.56 0.95
N ALA A 33 1.32 -6.53 2.18
CA ALA A 33 -0.11 -6.50 2.49
C ALA A 33 -0.51 -5.08 2.89
N LEU A 34 -1.29 -4.41 2.04
CA LEU A 34 -1.92 -3.13 2.36
C LEU A 34 -3.09 -3.35 3.32
N VAL A 35 -3.13 -2.59 4.41
CA VAL A 35 -4.12 -2.69 5.48
C VAL A 35 -4.96 -1.42 5.48
N GLY A 36 -6.28 -1.58 5.36
CA GLY A 36 -7.25 -0.48 5.32
C GLY A 36 -8.61 -0.97 4.79
N PRO A 37 -9.60 -0.10 4.64
CA PRO A 37 -10.87 -0.41 3.97
C PRO A 37 -10.60 -0.86 2.54
N LEU A 38 -11.04 -2.08 2.20
CA LEU A 38 -10.69 -2.74 0.94
C LEU A 38 -11.12 -1.93 -0.28
N ASP A 39 -12.33 -1.39 -0.26
CA ASP A 39 -12.91 -0.58 -1.34
C ASP A 39 -12.08 0.68 -1.63
N ILE A 40 -11.59 1.34 -0.59
CA ILE A 40 -10.75 2.53 -0.71
C ILE A 40 -9.37 2.16 -1.24
N VAL A 41 -8.71 1.17 -0.62
CA VAL A 41 -7.35 0.77 -1.00
C VAL A 41 -7.32 0.18 -2.42
N GLN A 42 -8.36 -0.56 -2.81
CA GLN A 42 -8.46 -1.14 -4.14
C GLN A 42 -8.70 -0.08 -5.23
N ALA A 43 -9.35 1.04 -4.90
CA ALA A 43 -9.52 2.15 -5.83
C ALA A 43 -8.18 2.81 -6.22
N GLU A 44 -7.20 2.82 -5.31
CA GLU A 44 -5.85 3.36 -5.56
C GLU A 44 -4.97 2.41 -6.41
N LEU A 45 -5.40 1.17 -6.61
CA LEU A 45 -4.70 0.17 -7.42
C LEU A 45 -5.26 0.03 -8.85
N ALA A 46 -6.24 0.86 -9.21
CA ALA A 46 -6.94 0.84 -10.50
C ALA A 46 -6.18 1.52 -11.64
#